data_AF-A0AAC9LGZ7-F1
#
_entry.id   AF-A0AAC9LGZ7-F1
#
_cell.length_a   1.000
_cell.length_b   1.000
_cell.length_c   1.000
_cell.angle_alpha   90.00
_cell.angle_beta   90.00
_cell.angle_gamma   90.00
#
_symmetry.space_group_name_H-M   'P 1'
#
loop_
_entity.id
_entity.type
_entity.pdbx_description
1 polymer ?
#
loop_
_entity_poly.entity_id
_entity_poly.type
_entity_poly.pdbx_seq_one_letter_code
_entity_poly.pdbx_strand_id
1 'polypeptide(L)'
;MFVINDEILEGVMEVVEDDYLDMTDIMSLLREQTDDVPSLLRIAAIVAEHVVITGRVVPGDLTDEGLIPWPTSPRDSAARIVAEANSQADEEREVYPGDIAWFDLPRRVAARAAGDDPAAPRA
;
A
#
# COMPACT_ATOMS: atom_id res chain seq x y z
N MET A 1 17.81 -10.36 8.34
CA MET A 1 16.35 -10.48 8.56
C MET A 1 15.86 -9.09 8.85
N PHE A 2 15.08 -8.49 7.94
CA PHE A 2 14.42 -7.20 8.19
C PHE A 2 13.38 -7.40 9.31
N VAL A 3 13.33 -6.47 10.25
CA VAL A 3 12.32 -6.44 11.31
C VAL A 3 11.49 -5.20 11.07
N ILE A 4 10.18 -5.39 10.87
CA ILE A 4 9.24 -4.28 10.80
C ILE A 4 9.24 -3.60 12.17
N ASN A 5 9.71 -2.36 12.23
CA ASN A 5 9.67 -1.55 13.44
C ASN A 5 8.33 -0.79 13.53
N ASP A 6 7.89 -0.50 14.75
CA ASP A 6 6.66 0.24 15.03
C ASP A 6 6.67 1.63 14.39
N GLU A 7 7.81 2.31 14.33
CA GLU A 7 7.95 3.63 13.67
C GLU A 7 7.58 3.60 12.17
N ILE A 8 7.94 2.53 11.47
CA ILE A 8 7.59 2.36 10.05
C ILE A 8 6.11 2.12 9.90
N LEU A 9 5.52 1.31 10.78
CA LEU A 9 4.09 1.05 10.78
C LEU A 9 3.31 2.31 11.12
N GLU A 10 3.76 3.09 12.09
CA GLU A 10 3.18 4.39 12.44
C GLU A 10 3.24 5.34 11.24
N GLY A 11 4.39 5.49 10.58
CA GLY A 11 4.51 6.32 9.38
C GLY A 11 3.59 5.87 8.23
N VAL A 12 3.50 4.57 7.97
CA VAL A 12 2.56 4.02 6.97
C VAL A 12 1.11 4.36 7.32
N MET A 13 0.75 4.20 8.61
CA MET A 13 -0.59 4.49 9.07
C MET A 13 -0.91 5.99 9.04
N GLU A 14 0.06 6.86 9.35
CA GLU A 14 -0.10 8.32 9.27
C GLU A 14 -0.35 8.77 7.82
N VAL A 15 0.44 8.27 6.86
CA VAL A 15 0.27 8.63 5.45
C VAL A 15 -1.10 8.21 4.93
N VAL A 16 -1.53 6.97 5.20
CA VAL A 16 -2.85 6.49 4.75
C VAL A 16 -4.02 7.09 5.53
N GLU A 17 -3.76 7.66 6.72
CA GLU A 17 -4.74 8.45 7.47
C GLU A 17 -4.95 9.84 6.88
N ASP A 18 -3.96 10.40 6.18
CA ASP A 18 -4.09 11.66 5.46
C ASP A 18 -4.72 11.44 4.07
N ASP A 19 -4.16 10.55 3.24
CA ASP A 19 -4.60 10.31 1.86
C ASP A 19 -4.49 8.82 1.47
N TYR A 20 -4.58 8.49 0.18
CA TYR A 20 -4.17 7.19 -0.35
C TYR A 20 -2.65 7.01 -0.20
N LEU A 21 -2.24 5.75 -0.11
CA LEU A 21 -0.83 5.34 -0.04
C LEU A 21 -0.52 4.44 -1.24
N ASP A 22 0.69 4.52 -1.78
CA ASP A 22 1.21 3.54 -2.75
C ASP A 22 2.59 2.98 -2.35
N MET A 23 3.14 2.08 -3.17
CA MET A 23 4.41 1.43 -2.87
C MET A 23 5.58 2.42 -2.77
N THR A 24 5.57 3.49 -3.55
CA THR A 24 6.61 4.53 -3.55
C THR A 24 6.62 5.32 -2.25
N ASP A 25 5.47 5.49 -1.58
CA ASP A 25 5.37 6.10 -0.25
C ASP A 25 6.00 5.19 0.81
N ILE A 26 5.65 3.89 0.79
CA ILE A 26 6.24 2.90 1.71
C ILE A 26 7.76 2.85 1.50
N MET A 27 8.22 2.82 0.25
CA MET A 27 9.66 2.90 -0.07
C MET A 27 10.28 4.19 0.46
N SER A 28 9.58 5.32 0.38
CA SER A 28 10.05 6.62 0.88
C SER A 28 10.30 6.63 2.39
N LEU A 29 9.41 6.01 3.17
CA LEU A 29 9.57 5.81 4.62
C LEU A 29 10.75 4.89 4.97
N LEU A 30 11.20 4.07 4.02
CA LEU A 30 12.25 3.08 4.21
C LEU A 30 13.61 3.51 3.64
N ARG A 31 13.73 4.68 2.99
CA ARG A 31 14.94 5.12 2.26
C ARG A 31 16.20 5.14 3.11
N GLU A 32 16.08 5.40 4.42
CA GLU A 32 17.23 5.43 5.33
C GLU A 32 17.81 4.03 5.64
N GLN A 33 17.13 2.96 5.22
CA GLN A 33 17.59 1.59 5.50
C GLN A 33 18.52 1.02 4.43
N THR A 34 18.41 1.48 3.19
CA THR A 34 19.22 1.00 2.07
C THR A 34 19.15 1.96 0.89
N ASP A 35 20.30 2.17 0.24
CA ASP A 35 20.39 2.90 -1.04
C ASP A 35 20.10 1.98 -2.26
N ASP A 36 20.01 0.67 -2.05
CA ASP A 36 19.70 -0.31 -3.10
C ASP A 36 18.19 -0.37 -3.37
N VAL A 37 17.76 0.17 -4.52
CA VAL A 37 16.34 0.27 -4.91
C VAL A 37 15.64 -1.09 -5.00
N PRO A 38 16.21 -2.14 -5.61
CA PRO A 38 15.59 -3.46 -5.61
C PRO A 38 15.38 -4.04 -4.21
N SER A 39 16.34 -3.86 -3.29
CA SER A 39 16.17 -4.29 -1.89
C SER A 39 15.12 -3.46 -1.18
N LEU A 40 15.09 -2.14 -1.42
CA LEU A 40 14.11 -1.23 -0.85
C LEU A 40 12.68 -1.64 -1.24
N LEU A 41 12.45 -1.98 -2.51
CA LEU A 41 11.16 -2.46 -3.00
C LEU A 41 10.74 -3.77 -2.33
N ARG A 42 11.66 -4.72 -2.17
CA ARG A 42 11.36 -5.99 -1.48
C ARG A 42 11.02 -5.80 0.00
N ILE A 43 11.68 -4.86 0.67
CA ILE A 43 11.38 -4.50 2.07
C ILE A 43 10.00 -3.82 2.15
N ALA A 44 9.71 -2.89 1.24
CA ALA A 44 8.42 -2.22 1.16
C ALA A 44 7.27 -3.22 0.94
N ALA A 45 7.47 -4.23 0.09
CA ALA A 45 6.51 -5.30 -0.13
C ALA A 45 6.23 -6.13 1.12
N ILE A 46 7.24 -6.39 1.97
CA ILE A 46 7.06 -7.08 3.26
C ILE A 46 6.21 -6.24 4.22
N VAL A 47 6.44 -4.92 4.25
CA VAL A 47 5.62 -3.99 5.06
C VAL A 47 4.17 -3.99 4.56
N ALA A 48 3.98 -3.84 3.25
CA ALA A 48 2.67 -3.85 2.59
C ALA A 48 1.92 -5.17 2.85
N GLU A 49 2.59 -6.32 2.68
CA GLU A 49 2.05 -7.64 3.02
C GLU A 49 1.55 -7.67 4.46
N HIS A 50 2.36 -7.20 5.41
CA HIS A 50 1.99 -7.20 6.82
C HIS A 50 0.74 -6.36 7.10
N VAL A 51 0.68 -5.12 6.61
CA VAL A 51 -0.46 -4.22 6.87
C VAL A 51 -1.73 -4.67 6.16
N VAL A 52 -1.62 -5.34 5.01
CA VAL A 52 -2.77 -5.95 4.30
C VAL A 52 -3.27 -7.19 5.05
N ILE A 53 -2.38 -8.13 5.40
CA ILE A 53 -2.76 -9.38 6.09
C ILE A 53 -3.39 -9.10 7.46
N THR A 54 -2.87 -8.09 8.17
CA THR A 54 -3.41 -7.68 9.47
C THR A 54 -4.68 -6.81 9.36
N GLY A 55 -5.14 -6.51 8.14
CA GLY A 55 -6.37 -5.77 7.88
C GLY A 55 -6.29 -4.29 8.26
N ARG A 56 -5.08 -3.72 8.30
CA ARG A 56 -4.84 -2.30 8.62
C ARG A 56 -5.12 -1.41 7.41
N VAL A 57 -4.86 -1.92 6.22
CA VAL A 57 -5.16 -1.28 4.93
C VAL A 57 -5.83 -2.25 3.96
N VAL A 58 -6.51 -1.70 2.96
CA VAL A 58 -7.16 -2.43 1.87
C VAL A 58 -6.44 -2.07 0.57
N PRO A 59 -5.89 -3.06 -0.16
CA PRO A 59 -5.28 -2.82 -1.46
C PRO A 59 -6.33 -2.74 -2.57
N GLY A 60 -6.05 -1.94 -3.59
CA GLY A 60 -6.96 -1.73 -4.69
C GLY A 60 -6.36 -0.91 -5.82
N ASP A 61 -7.23 -0.59 -6.78
CA ASP A 61 -6.94 0.32 -7.87
C ASP A 61 -7.56 1.69 -7.54
N LEU A 62 -6.79 2.77 -7.68
CA LEU A 62 -7.28 4.13 -7.49
C LEU A 62 -7.99 4.62 -8.76
N THR A 63 -9.20 5.15 -8.61
CA THR A 63 -10.01 5.71 -9.69
C THR A 63 -10.48 7.12 -9.34
N ASP A 64 -11.19 7.78 -10.27
CA ASP A 64 -11.82 9.09 -10.01
C ASP A 64 -12.87 9.04 -8.88
N GLU A 65 -13.41 7.84 -8.59
CA GLU A 65 -14.37 7.60 -7.51
C GLU A 65 -13.68 7.14 -6.20
N GLY A 66 -12.34 7.18 -6.18
CA GLY A 66 -11.51 6.70 -5.10
C GLY A 66 -11.05 5.25 -5.27
N LEU A 67 -10.57 4.66 -4.17
CA LEU A 67 -10.00 3.32 -4.18
C LEU A 67 -11.09 2.24 -4.36
N ILE A 68 -10.95 1.43 -5.41
CA ILE A 68 -11.73 0.22 -5.66
C ILE A 68 -10.92 -0.97 -5.13
N PRO A 69 -11.37 -1.65 -4.05
CA PRO A 69 -10.69 -2.81 -3.51
C PRO A 69 -10.59 -3.94 -4.53
N TRP A 70 -9.47 -4.64 -4.54
CA TRP A 70 -9.37 -5.84 -5.36
C TRP A 70 -10.34 -6.94 -4.87
N PRO A 71 -10.99 -7.68 -5.78
CA PRO A 71 -11.96 -8.73 -5.43
C PRO A 71 -11.25 -10.03 -4.99
N THR A 72 -10.31 -9.94 -4.05
CA THR A 72 -9.51 -11.07 -3.56
C THR A 72 -9.41 -11.05 -2.05
N SER A 73 -8.98 -12.16 -1.44
CA SER A 73 -8.73 -12.18 0.00
C SER A 73 -7.51 -11.33 0.36
N PRO A 74 -7.37 -10.84 1.62
CA PRO A 74 -6.18 -10.12 2.05
C PRO A 74 -4.89 -10.92 1.81
N ARG A 75 -4.94 -12.24 1.97
CA ARG A 75 -3.80 -13.13 1.73
C ARG A 75 -3.41 -13.19 0.25
N ASP A 76 -4.40 -13.29 -0.63
CA ASP A 76 -4.15 -13.35 -2.08
C ASP A 76 -3.68 -11.99 -2.61
N SER A 77 -4.25 -10.89 -2.11
CA SER A 77 -3.78 -9.53 -2.41
C SER A 77 -2.33 -9.33 -1.98
N ALA A 78 -1.99 -9.74 -0.75
CA ALA A 78 -0.63 -9.62 -0.25
C ALA A 78 0.35 -10.48 -1.06
N ALA A 79 -0.03 -11.71 -1.43
CA ALA A 79 0.76 -12.57 -2.29
C ALA A 79 0.99 -11.94 -3.68
N ARG A 80 -0.04 -11.30 -4.26
CA ARG A 80 0.08 -10.55 -5.52
C ARG A 80 1.09 -9.41 -5.38
N ILE A 81 0.96 -8.57 -4.35
CA ILE A 81 1.87 -7.42 -4.10
C ILE A 81 3.32 -7.90 -4.00
N VAL A 82 3.57 -8.94 -3.21
CA VAL A 82 4.93 -9.49 -3.04
C VAL A 82 5.47 -10.07 -4.35
N ALA A 83 4.65 -10.81 -5.10
CA ALA A 83 5.07 -11.38 -6.38
C ALA A 83 5.43 -10.28 -7.40
N GLU A 84 4.61 -9.24 -7.48
CA GLU A 84 4.81 -8.13 -8.41
C GLU A 84 6.01 -7.27 -8.03
N ALA A 85 6.17 -6.94 -6.75
CA ALA A 85 7.35 -6.24 -6.24
C ALA A 85 8.65 -7.02 -6.48
N ASN A 86 8.64 -8.34 -6.26
CA ASN A 86 9.80 -9.18 -6.56
C ASN A 86 10.12 -9.19 -8.05
N SER A 87 9.11 -9.31 -8.92
CA SER A 87 9.31 -9.28 -10.38
C SER A 87 9.92 -7.95 -10.84
N GLN A 88 9.41 -6.82 -10.35
CA GLN A 88 9.96 -5.51 -10.69
C GLN A 88 11.38 -5.30 -10.13
N ALA A 89 11.65 -5.80 -8.92
CA ALA A 89 12.99 -5.75 -8.32
C ALA A 89 14.00 -6.64 -9.05
N ASP A 90 13.58 -7.82 -9.54
CA ASP A 90 14.44 -8.73 -10.33
C ASP A 90 14.76 -8.12 -11.71
N GLU A 91 13.85 -7.32 -12.27
CA GLU A 91 14.03 -6.60 -13.53
C GLU A 91 14.71 -5.23 -13.36
N GLU A 92 15.03 -4.81 -12.13
CA GLU A 92 15.53 -3.48 -11.78
C GLU A 92 14.68 -2.33 -12.39
N ARG A 93 13.37 -2.54 -12.44
CA ARG A 93 12.43 -1.55 -12.98
C ARG A 93 12.22 -0.41 -11.99
N GLU A 94 12.12 0.80 -12.54
CA GLU A 94 11.64 1.95 -11.79
C GLU A 94 10.17 1.71 -11.40
N VAL A 95 9.85 2.04 -10.14
CA VAL A 95 8.51 1.90 -9.56
C VAL A 95 7.84 3.26 -9.54
N TYR A 96 6.68 3.37 -10.17
CA TYR A 96 5.86 4.57 -10.16
C TYR A 96 4.65 4.42 -9.22
N PRO A 97 4.03 5.55 -8.82
CA PRO A 97 2.81 5.55 -8.02
C PRO A 97 1.72 4.67 -8.61
N GLY A 98 1.19 3.76 -7.81
CA GLY A 98 0.11 2.86 -8.21
C GLY A 98 0.50 1.68 -9.10
N ASP A 99 1.78 1.53 -9.48
CA ASP A 99 2.22 0.43 -10.36
C ASP A 99 1.88 -0.95 -9.79
N ILE A 100 1.98 -1.11 -8.47
CA ILE A 100 1.75 -2.38 -7.79
C ILE A 100 0.39 -2.40 -7.09
N ALA A 101 0.10 -1.37 -6.30
CA ALA A 101 -1.15 -1.22 -5.57
C ALA A 101 -1.29 0.20 -5.05
N TRP A 102 -2.55 0.63 -4.92
CA TRP A 102 -2.92 1.68 -3.97
C TRP A 102 -3.48 1.04 -2.70
N PHE A 103 -3.40 1.77 -1.59
CA PHE A 103 -3.90 1.36 -0.28
C PHE A 103 -4.77 2.46 0.33
N ASP A 104 -5.83 2.04 1.01
CA ASP A 104 -6.65 2.93 1.82
C ASP A 104 -7.08 2.23 3.12
N LEU A 105 -7.63 3.00 4.05
CA LEU A 105 -8.19 2.49 5.29
C LEU A 105 -9.48 1.69 5.03
N PRO A 106 -9.67 0.54 5.71
CA PRO A 106 -10.91 -0.22 5.62
C PRO A 106 -12.17 0.61 5.91
N ARG A 107 -12.08 1.56 6.85
CA ARG A 107 -13.20 2.45 7.22
C ARG A 107 -13.59 3.41 6.10
N ARG A 108 -12.62 3.93 5.33
CA ARG A 108 -12.86 4.83 4.20
C ARG A 108 -13.49 4.07 3.04
N VAL A 109 -12.95 2.89 2.73
CA VAL A 109 -13.53 1.95 1.75
C VAL A 109 -14.98 1.61 2.10
N ALA A 110 -15.26 1.26 3.36
CA ALA A 110 -16.62 0.93 3.80
C ALA A 110 -17.58 2.13 3.69
N ALA A 111 -17.13 3.34 4.04
CA ALA A 111 -17.93 4.56 3.91
C ALA A 111 -18.29 4.85 2.44
N ARG A 112 -17.35 4.70 1.50
CA ARG A 112 -17.61 4.86 0.06
C ARG A 112 -18.61 3.82 -0.46
N ALA A 113 -18.45 2.56 -0.06
CA ALA A 113 -19.40 1.51 -0.43
C ALA A 113 -20.83 1.75 0.10
N ALA A 114 -20.97 2.49 1.20
CA ALA A 114 -22.25 2.91 1.76
C ALA A 114 -22.83 4.18 1.11
N GLY A 115 -22.06 4.88 0.26
CA GLY A 115 -22.42 6.19 -0.29
C GLY A 115 -22.21 7.37 0.67
N ASP A 116 -21.50 7.13 1.79
CA ASP A 116 -21.24 8.10 2.85
C ASP A 116 -19.82 8.71 2.73
N ASP A 117 -19.29 8.88 1.51
CA ASP A 117 -17.90 9.27 1.32
C ASP A 117 -17.61 10.65 1.97
N PRO A 118 -16.79 10.71 3.04
CA PRO A 118 -16.44 11.98 3.67
C PRO A 118 -15.58 12.89 2.77
N ALA A 119 -15.01 12.37 1.67
CA ALA A 119 -14.28 13.12 0.66
C ALA A 119 -15.14 13.55 -0.54
N ALA A 120 -16.38 13.05 -0.67
CA ALA A 120 -17.28 13.52 -1.72
C ALA A 120 -17.69 14.98 -1.46
N PRO A 121 -17.70 15.84 -2.49
CA PRO A 121 -18.20 17.20 -2.33
C PRO A 121 -19.66 17.15 -1.86
N ARG A 122 -19.96 17.82 -0.75
CA ARG A 122 -21.34 18.00 -0.30
C ARG A 122 -22.09 18.77 -1.39
N ALA A 123 -23.19 18.18 -1.87
CA ALA A 123 -24.14 18.84 -2.77
C ALA A 123 -24.81 20.05 -2.11
#